data_AF-A0A5R9FTK7-F1
#
_entry.id   AF-A0A5R9FTK7-F1
#
_cell.length_a   1.000
_cell.length_b   1.000
_cell.length_c   1.000
_cell.angle_alpha   90.00
_cell.angle_beta   90.00
_cell.angle_gamma   90.00
#
_symmetry.space_group_name_H-M   'P 1'
#
loop_
_entity.id
_entity.type
_entity.pdbx_description
1 polymer ?
#
loop_
_entity_poly.entity_id
_entity_poly.type
_entity_poly.pdbx_seq_one_letter_code
_entity_poly.pdbx_strand_id
1 'polypeptide(L)'
;MRSNGGIERFTAEEIGERDGWVCGLCQGPVERAYQHPDPRSPSIDHIRTIASGGTDTRDNVHLTHWGCNHVRNDSTPLRTVEEAEALRAVLLRKPALRPYAEGLTAEDLIRRSQAFHSPERYRAKLARRVERYEREGR
;
A
#
# COMPACT_ATOMS: atom_id res chain seq x y z
N MET A 1 -13.73 -0.43 19.25
CA MET A 1 -13.48 -1.10 17.95
C MET A 1 -14.07 -0.22 16.87
N ARG A 2 -13.27 0.27 15.92
CA ARG A 2 -13.84 0.88 14.71
C ARG A 2 -14.38 -0.28 13.87
N SER A 3 -15.70 -0.35 13.69
CA SER A 3 -16.32 -1.32 12.79
C SER A 3 -16.01 -0.87 11.36
N ASN A 4 -14.96 -1.44 10.77
CA ASN A 4 -14.52 -1.11 9.42
C ASN A 4 -15.41 -1.77 8.35
N GLY A 5 -16.71 -1.48 8.40
CA GLY A 5 -17.71 -1.94 7.44
C GLY A 5 -17.78 -3.47 7.29
N GLY A 6 -18.10 -3.91 6.06
CA GLY A 6 -18.32 -5.31 5.73
C GLY A 6 -17.04 -6.16 5.71
N ILE A 7 -17.22 -7.46 5.85
CA ILE A 7 -16.20 -8.50 5.68
C ILE A 7 -16.75 -9.52 4.69
N GLU A 8 -15.99 -9.81 3.64
CA GLU A 8 -16.29 -10.87 2.69
C GLU A 8 -15.26 -12.00 2.77
N ARG A 9 -15.70 -13.23 2.54
CA ARG A 9 -14.76 -14.34 2.34
C ARG A 9 -14.34 -14.38 0.88
N PHE A 10 -13.04 -14.34 0.63
CA PHE A 10 -12.41 -14.53 -0.68
C PHE A 10 -11.10 -15.30 -0.54
N THR A 11 -10.60 -15.86 -1.63
CA THR A 11 -9.27 -16.50 -1.68
C THR A 11 -8.27 -15.64 -2.45
N ALA A 12 -6.97 -15.89 -2.25
CA ALA A 12 -5.94 -15.21 -3.02
C ALA A 12 -6.02 -15.54 -4.52
N GLU A 13 -6.43 -16.76 -4.87
CA GLU A 13 -6.65 -17.18 -6.26
C GLU A 13 -7.81 -16.39 -6.89
N GLU A 14 -8.95 -16.26 -6.19
CA GLU A 14 -10.10 -15.49 -6.68
C GLU A 14 -9.75 -14.03 -6.98
N ILE A 15 -9.00 -13.38 -6.07
CA ILE A 15 -8.57 -12.00 -6.27
C ILE A 15 -7.50 -11.93 -7.38
N GLY A 16 -6.60 -12.90 -7.45
CA GLY A 16 -5.56 -12.96 -8.48
C GLY A 16 -6.13 -13.12 -9.89
N GLU A 17 -7.11 -14.01 -10.08
CA GLU A 17 -7.81 -14.19 -11.35
C GLU A 17 -8.58 -12.93 -11.75
N ARG A 18 -9.26 -12.27 -10.81
CA ARG A 18 -9.94 -10.99 -11.05
C ARG A 18 -8.97 -9.89 -11.48
N ASP A 19 -7.81 -9.81 -10.84
CA ASP A 19 -6.80 -8.77 -11.07
C ASP A 19 -5.84 -9.11 -12.22
N GLY A 20 -6.07 -10.21 -12.94
CA GLY A 20 -5.23 -10.66 -14.06
C GLY A 20 -3.79 -10.98 -13.62
N TRP A 21 -3.59 -11.37 -12.37
CA TRP A 21 -2.28 -11.60 -11.76
C TRP A 21 -1.33 -10.40 -11.87
N VAL A 22 -1.88 -9.18 -11.87
CA VAL A 22 -1.11 -7.93 -11.85
C VAL A 22 -1.11 -7.33 -10.45
N CYS A 23 0.08 -6.94 -9.97
CA CYS A 23 0.24 -6.28 -8.69
C CYS A 23 -0.38 -4.88 -8.72
N GLY A 24 -1.37 -4.62 -7.88
CA GLY A 24 -2.06 -3.33 -7.82
C GLY A 24 -1.19 -2.16 -7.32
N LEU A 25 0.01 -2.43 -6.80
CA LEU A 25 0.97 -1.39 -6.37
C LEU A 25 2.03 -1.07 -7.43
N CYS A 26 2.76 -2.08 -7.89
CA CYS A 26 3.88 -1.89 -8.81
C CYS A 26 3.49 -2.05 -10.29
N GLN A 27 2.25 -2.50 -10.56
CA GLN A 27 1.70 -2.76 -11.90
C GLN A 27 2.51 -3.80 -12.69
N GLY A 28 3.24 -4.68 -11.99
CA GLY A 28 4.01 -5.78 -12.58
C GLY A 28 3.33 -7.14 -12.35
N PRO A 29 3.68 -8.17 -13.13
CA PRO A 29 3.10 -9.51 -12.99
C PRO A 29 3.46 -10.16 -11.66
N VAL A 30 2.52 -10.89 -11.08
CA VAL A 30 2.66 -11.68 -9.85
C VAL A 30 2.62 -13.16 -10.21
N GLU A 31 3.74 -13.84 -10.01
CA GLU A 31 3.87 -15.27 -10.33
C GLU A 31 3.38 -16.13 -9.16
N ARG A 32 2.45 -17.05 -9.45
CA ARG A 32 1.86 -18.00 -8.48
C ARG A 32 2.87 -18.94 -7.83
N ALA A 33 3.98 -19.21 -8.53
CA ALA A 33 4.97 -20.18 -8.11
C ALA A 33 5.78 -19.74 -6.88
N TYR A 34 5.87 -18.43 -6.61
CA TYR A 34 6.61 -17.93 -5.46
C TYR A 34 5.82 -18.11 -4.17
N GLN A 35 6.50 -18.61 -3.14
CA GLN A 35 5.93 -18.82 -1.82
C GLN A 35 6.53 -17.85 -0.81
N HIS A 36 5.76 -17.49 0.21
CA HIS A 36 6.29 -16.74 1.34
C HIS A 36 7.47 -17.53 1.97
N PRO A 37 8.62 -16.90 2.28
CA PRO A 37 8.85 -15.45 2.41
C PRO A 37 9.46 -14.74 1.19
N ASP A 38 9.42 -15.32 -0.01
CA ASP A 38 9.91 -14.65 -1.22
C ASP A 38 9.14 -13.33 -1.44
N PRO A 39 9.83 -12.18 -1.62
CA PRO A 39 9.18 -10.90 -1.90
C PRO A 39 8.26 -10.89 -3.12
N ARG A 40 8.44 -11.82 -4.06
CA ARG A 40 7.63 -11.98 -5.28
C ARG A 40 6.34 -12.77 -5.06
N SER A 41 6.19 -13.44 -3.92
CA SER A 41 5.00 -14.24 -3.60
C SER A 41 3.72 -13.40 -3.61
N PRO A 42 2.56 -13.98 -4.00
CA PRO A 42 1.28 -13.28 -4.01
C PRO A 42 0.82 -12.93 -2.60
N SER A 43 0.18 -11.77 -2.45
CA SER A 43 -0.38 -11.28 -1.20
C SER A 43 -1.62 -10.44 -1.46
N ILE A 44 -2.60 -10.49 -0.55
CA ILE A 44 -3.80 -9.67 -0.61
C ILE A 44 -3.60 -8.42 0.24
N ASP A 45 -3.98 -7.29 -0.34
CA ASP A 45 -3.65 -5.98 0.18
C ASP A 45 -4.87 -5.06 0.06
N HIS A 46 -5.20 -4.33 1.13
CA HIS A 46 -6.38 -3.46 1.12
C HIS A 46 -6.09 -2.16 0.35
N ILE A 47 -6.87 -1.79 -0.66
CA ILE A 47 -6.68 -0.55 -1.43
C ILE A 47 -6.69 0.67 -0.50
N ARG A 48 -7.65 0.75 0.41
CA ARG A 48 -7.63 1.61 1.61
C ARG A 48 -7.37 0.74 2.83
N THR A 49 -6.34 1.06 3.61
CA THR A 49 -5.98 0.23 4.76
C THR A 49 -7.07 0.22 5.83
N ILE A 50 -7.21 -0.91 6.54
CA ILE A 50 -8.10 -1.05 7.70
C ILE A 50 -7.84 0.08 8.73
N ALA A 51 -6.58 0.41 9.02
CA ALA A 51 -6.24 1.50 9.92
C ALA A 51 -6.78 2.88 9.45
N SER A 52 -6.90 3.06 8.13
CA SER A 52 -7.46 4.26 7.49
C SER A 52 -8.98 4.17 7.24
N GLY A 53 -9.65 3.15 7.76
CA GLY A 53 -11.10 2.95 7.66
C GLY A 53 -11.58 2.19 6.43
N GLY A 54 -10.69 1.47 5.72
CA GLY A 54 -11.10 0.57 4.64
C GLY A 54 -11.74 -0.72 5.14
N THR A 55 -12.58 -1.31 4.31
CA THR A 55 -13.32 -2.57 4.55
C THR A 55 -12.52 -3.80 4.15
N ASP A 56 -12.94 -4.99 4.60
CA ASP A 56 -12.35 -6.27 4.20
C ASP A 56 -13.24 -6.97 3.17
N THR A 57 -13.46 -6.29 2.05
CA THR A 57 -14.41 -6.67 0.99
C THR A 57 -13.70 -6.72 -0.35
N ARG A 58 -14.22 -7.49 -1.32
CA ARG A 58 -13.58 -7.63 -2.65
C ARG A 58 -13.26 -6.29 -3.30
N ASP A 59 -14.15 -5.32 -3.23
CA ASP A 59 -13.97 -3.97 -3.81
C ASP A 59 -12.83 -3.15 -3.17
N ASN A 60 -12.42 -3.46 -1.94
CA ASN A 60 -11.34 -2.77 -1.23
C ASN A 60 -10.08 -3.64 -1.08
N VAL A 61 -9.96 -4.77 -1.75
CA VAL A 61 -8.71 -5.56 -1.78
C VAL A 61 -8.22 -5.73 -3.22
N HIS A 62 -6.91 -5.90 -3.38
CA HIS A 62 -6.28 -6.25 -4.65
C HIS A 62 -5.11 -7.22 -4.45
N LEU A 63 -4.67 -7.88 -5.52
CA LEU A 63 -3.47 -8.69 -5.54
C LEU A 63 -2.23 -7.79 -5.54
N THR A 64 -1.22 -8.19 -4.78
CA THR A 64 0.10 -7.56 -4.77
C THR A 64 1.20 -8.60 -4.66
N HIS A 65 2.44 -8.21 -5.00
CA HIS A 65 3.60 -8.90 -4.44
C HIS A 65 3.62 -8.67 -2.92
N TRP A 66 3.96 -9.71 -2.17
CA TRP A 66 4.27 -9.62 -0.74
C TRP A 66 5.21 -8.44 -0.47
N GLY A 67 6.26 -8.30 -1.29
CA GLY A 67 7.30 -7.27 -1.13
C GLY A 67 6.78 -5.85 -1.25
N CYS A 68 5.85 -5.65 -2.19
CA CYS A 68 5.20 -4.37 -2.39
C CYS A 68 4.24 -4.05 -1.23
N ASN A 69 3.39 -5.02 -0.85
CA ASN A 69 2.46 -4.89 0.28
C ASN A 69 3.20 -4.49 1.56
N HIS A 70 4.23 -5.24 1.92
CA HIS A 70 4.99 -4.95 3.13
C HIS A 70 5.74 -3.61 3.09
N VAL A 71 6.20 -3.16 1.91
CA VAL A 71 6.79 -1.82 1.76
C VAL A 71 5.75 -0.72 1.93
N ARG A 72 4.51 -0.95 1.52
CA ARG A 72 3.40 -0.02 1.70
C ARG A 72 2.95 0.04 3.15
N ASN A 73 2.91 -1.09 3.84
CA ASN A 73 2.42 -1.20 5.21
C ASN A 73 0.98 -0.66 5.31
N ASP A 74 0.67 0.15 6.32
CA ASP A 74 -0.62 0.80 6.55
C ASP A 74 -0.80 2.13 5.80
N SER A 75 0.18 2.54 4.98
CA SER A 75 0.15 3.80 4.25
C SER A 75 -0.81 3.73 3.06
N THR A 76 -1.87 4.55 3.11
CA THR A 76 -2.81 4.74 1.99
C THR A 76 -2.48 6.07 1.28
N PRO A 77 -2.47 6.12 -0.07
CA PRO A 77 -2.31 7.37 -0.79
C PRO A 77 -3.43 8.37 -0.45
N LEU A 78 -3.06 9.64 -0.21
CA LEU A 78 -4.04 10.71 -0.05
C LEU A 78 -4.66 11.03 -1.41
N ARG A 79 -6.00 11.12 -1.46
CA ARG A 79 -6.74 11.40 -2.70
C ARG A 79 -7.56 12.68 -2.62
N THR A 80 -7.92 13.11 -1.42
CA THR A 80 -8.82 14.24 -1.18
C THR A 80 -8.17 15.32 -0.32
N VAL A 81 -8.69 16.54 -0.41
CA VAL A 81 -8.24 17.66 0.42
C VAL A 81 -8.53 17.35 1.89
N GLU A 82 -9.68 16.76 2.18
CA GLU A 82 -10.10 16.39 3.52
C GLU A 82 -9.13 15.39 4.18
N GLU A 83 -8.67 14.38 3.43
CA GLU A 83 -7.66 13.43 3.92
C GLU A 83 -6.31 14.12 4.18
N ALA A 84 -5.92 15.04 3.31
CA ALA A 84 -4.66 15.78 3.44
C ALA A 84 -4.70 16.75 4.63
N GLU A 85 -5.81 17.45 4.84
CA GLU A 85 -6.02 18.31 5.99
C GLU A 85 -6.07 17.53 7.29
N ALA A 86 -6.71 16.35 7.30
CA ALA A 86 -6.69 15.46 8.46
C ALA A 86 -5.27 15.04 8.83
N LEU A 87 -4.43 14.67 7.84
CA LEU A 87 -3.02 14.39 8.06
C LEU A 87 -2.27 15.62 8.57
N ARG A 88 -2.47 16.78 7.94
CA ARG A 88 -1.82 18.05 8.33
C ARG A 88 -2.16 18.41 9.78
N ALA A 89 -3.41 18.24 10.19
CA ALA A 89 -3.85 18.46 11.57
C ALA A 89 -3.14 17.53 12.57
N VAL A 90 -2.87 16.28 12.20
CA VAL A 90 -2.06 15.36 13.02
C VAL A 90 -0.60 15.83 13.10
N LEU A 91 -0.01 16.28 11.99
CA LEU A 91 1.38 16.75 11.95
C LEU A 91 1.58 18.03 12.79
N LEU A 92 0.64 18.98 12.72
CA LEU A 92 0.67 20.23 13.50
C LEU A 92 0.67 20.01 15.02
N ARG A 93 0.11 18.88 15.48
CA ARG A 93 0.09 18.46 16.89
C ARG A 93 1.45 17.93 17.39
N LYS A 94 2.38 17.59 16.49
CA LYS A 94 3.71 17.06 16.84
C LYS A 94 4.72 18.21 16.83
N PRO A 95 5.28 18.64 17.99
CA PRO A 95 6.16 19.81 18.06
C PRO A 95 7.34 19.75 17.07
N ALA A 96 7.97 18.59 16.92
CA ALA A 96 9.10 18.39 16.01
C ALA A 96 8.72 18.49 14.52
N LEU A 97 7.44 18.31 14.16
CA LEU A 97 6.95 18.35 12.78
C LEU A 97 6.11 19.59 12.47
N ARG A 98 5.82 20.43 13.47
CA ARG A 98 4.97 21.61 13.28
C ARG A 98 5.54 22.59 12.25
N PRO A 99 6.82 23.00 12.28
CA PRO A 99 7.35 23.92 11.27
C PRO A 99 7.26 23.35 9.84
N TYR A 100 7.45 22.03 9.71
CA TYR A 100 7.27 21.33 8.44
C TYR A 100 5.80 21.35 7.99
N ALA A 101 4.84 21.11 8.89
CA ALA A 101 3.42 21.05 8.57
C ALA A 101 2.80 22.42 8.26
N GLU A 102 3.28 23.49 8.91
CA GLU A 102 2.80 24.86 8.68
C GLU A 102 3.03 25.29 7.22
N GLY A 103 4.16 24.92 6.64
CA GLY A 103 4.52 25.23 5.24
C GLY A 103 3.94 24.30 4.18
N LEU A 104 3.07 23.35 4.53
CA LEU A 104 2.45 22.43 3.57
C LEU A 104 1.01 22.81 3.28
N THR A 105 0.67 22.86 1.99
CA THR A 105 -0.72 22.90 1.53
C THR A 105 -1.30 21.47 1.42
N ALA A 106 -2.62 21.36 1.32
CA ALA A 106 -3.29 20.07 1.09
C ALA A 106 -2.85 19.48 -0.26
N GLU A 107 -2.73 20.31 -1.30
CA GLU A 107 -2.29 19.91 -2.63
C GLU A 107 -0.86 19.38 -2.62
N ASP A 108 0.03 19.99 -1.85
CA ASP A 108 1.41 19.51 -1.68
C ASP A 108 1.46 18.14 -1.02
N LEU A 109 0.63 17.93 0.01
CA LEU A 109 0.54 16.65 0.71
C LEU A 109 -0.01 15.55 -0.21
N ILE A 110 -1.07 15.83 -0.95
CA ILE A 110 -1.65 14.90 -1.94
C ILE A 110 -0.59 14.54 -2.98
N ARG A 111 0.04 15.54 -3.61
CA ARG A 111 1.06 15.33 -4.64
C ARG A 111 2.22 14.47 -4.13
N ARG A 112 2.75 14.79 -2.95
CA ARG A 112 3.86 14.01 -2.33
C ARG A 112 3.42 12.60 -1.97
N SER A 113 2.22 12.44 -1.43
CA SER A 113 1.69 11.12 -1.08
C SER A 113 1.51 10.26 -2.32
N GLN A 114 0.90 10.78 -3.38
CA GLN A 114 0.74 10.06 -4.64
C GLN A 114 2.09 9.70 -5.28
N ALA A 115 3.05 10.63 -5.31
CA ALA A 115 4.40 10.35 -5.80
C ALA A 115 5.12 9.27 -4.97
N PHE A 116 4.90 9.23 -3.65
CA PHE A 116 5.43 8.18 -2.78
C PHE A 116 4.79 6.81 -3.03
N HIS A 117 3.56 6.76 -3.56
CA HIS A 117 2.88 5.52 -3.91
C HIS A 117 2.93 5.23 -5.42
N SER A 118 3.99 5.68 -6.11
CA SER A 118 4.14 5.43 -7.54
C SER A 118 4.54 3.98 -7.85
N PRO A 119 4.05 3.41 -8.97
CA PRO A 119 4.46 2.08 -9.41
C PRO A 119 5.97 1.92 -9.55
N GLU A 120 6.67 2.94 -10.04
CA GLU A 120 8.12 2.96 -10.23
C GLU A 120 8.86 2.76 -8.92
N ARG A 121 8.40 3.43 -7.85
CA ARG A 121 9.01 3.29 -6.53
C ARG A 121 8.79 1.88 -5.98
N TYR A 122 7.59 1.31 -6.15
CA TYR A 122 7.34 -0.06 -5.72
C TYR A 122 8.19 -1.07 -6.48
N ARG A 123 8.33 -0.92 -7.81
CA ARG A 123 9.24 -1.76 -8.61
C ARG A 123 10.69 -1.68 -8.11
N ALA A 124 11.20 -0.47 -7.86
CA ALA A 124 12.55 -0.28 -7.34
C ALA A 124 12.75 -0.91 -5.96
N LYS A 125 11.75 -0.82 -5.07
CA LYS A 125 11.81 -1.43 -3.74
C LYS A 125 11.70 -2.95 -3.78
N LEU A 126 10.85 -3.49 -4.66
CA LEU A 126 10.73 -4.93 -4.87
C LEU A 126 12.05 -5.51 -5.40
N ALA A 127 12.64 -4.90 -6.43
CA ALA A 127 13.91 -5.36 -7.01
C ALA A 127 15.02 -5.49 -5.95
N ARG A 128 15.21 -4.46 -5.10
CA ARG A 128 16.20 -4.51 -4.00
C ARG A 128 15.92 -5.61 -2.98
N ARG A 129 14.65 -5.92 -2.74
CA ARG A 129 14.25 -7.00 -1.82
C ARG A 129 14.51 -8.37 -2.42
N VAL A 130 14.22 -8.55 -3.71
CA VAL A 130 14.51 -9.78 -4.45
C VAL A 130 16.02 -10.05 -4.47
N GLU A 131 16.82 -9.04 -4.84
CA GLU A 131 18.28 -9.15 -4.84
C GLU A 131 18.82 -9.57 -3.46
N ARG A 132 18.28 -8.97 -2.39
CA ARG A 132 18.64 -9.34 -1.02
C ARG A 132 18.22 -10.77 -0.68
N TYR A 133 17.00 -11.17 -1.04
CA TYR A 133 16.45 -12.50 -0.77
C TYR A 133 17.31 -13.59 -1.43
N GLU A 134 17.61 -13.41 -2.71
CA GLU A 134 18.44 -14.33 -3.51
C GLU A 134 19.87 -14.40 -2.98
N ARG A 135 20.47 -13.26 -2.59
CA ARG A 135 21.81 -13.23 -1.98
C ARG A 135 21.87 -13.95 -0.63
N GLU A 136 20.79 -13.94 0.13
CA GLU A 136 20.68 -14.65 1.42
C GLU A 136 20.44 -16.16 1.24
N GLY A 137 20.27 -16.66 0.01
CA GLY A 137 20.10 -18.09 -0.27
C GLY A 137 18.78 -18.67 0.25
N ARG A 138 17.74 -17.83 0.30
CA ARG A 138 16.41 -18.18 0.83
C ARG A 138 15.44 -18.53 -0.29
#